data_AF-A0A6L2K3F4-F1
#
_entry.id   AF-A0A6L2K3F4-F1
#
_cell.length_a   1.000
_cell.length_b   1.000
_cell.length_c   1.000
_cell.angle_alpha   90.00
_cell.angle_beta   90.00
_cell.angle_gamma   90.00
#
_symmetry.space_group_name_H-M   'P 1'
#
loop_
_entity.id
_entity.type
_entity.pdbx_description
1 polymer ?
#
loop_
_entity_poly.entity_id
_entity_poly.type
_entity_poly.pdbx_seq_one_letter_code
_entity_poly.pdbx_strand_id
1 'polypeptide(L)'
;MIISGADNHPPMLEKSMYDSWKSCMELYIENKENDRMILNSVQNGPRVWPTIVEENDTTRKKKYEELSVIEKLQADCDLKATNIVL
;
A
#
# COMPACT_ATOMS: atom_id res chain seq x y z
N MET A 1 -4.42 42.77 3.77
CA MET A 1 -4.28 41.98 2.53
C MET A 1 -3.57 40.70 2.91
N ILE A 2 -4.32 39.64 3.24
CA ILE A 2 -3.74 38.33 3.56
C ILE A 2 -3.68 37.57 2.23
N ILE A 3 -2.47 37.32 1.76
CA ILE A 3 -2.23 36.54 0.54
C ILE A 3 -2.60 35.09 0.87
N SER A 4 -3.75 34.64 0.38
CA SER A 4 -4.12 33.23 0.33
C SER A 4 -3.25 32.57 -0.75
N GLY A 5 -2.25 31.81 -0.31
CA GLY A 5 -1.32 31.14 -1.19
C GLY A 5 -0.15 30.48 -0.45
N ALA A 6 -0.38 30.01 0.78
CA ALA A 6 0.59 29.13 1.41
C ALA A 6 0.36 27.73 0.82
N ASP A 7 1.16 27.38 -0.18
CA ASP A 7 1.35 26.02 -0.68
C ASP A 7 1.91 25.16 0.46
N ASN A 8 1.04 24.77 1.39
CA ASN A 8 1.32 23.78 2.42
C ASN A 8 1.02 22.36 1.90
N HIS A 9 0.98 22.17 0.58
CA HIS A 9 0.93 20.85 -0.01
C HIS A 9 2.26 20.15 0.31
N PRO A 10 2.26 18.84 0.64
CA PRO A 10 3.48 18.09 0.66
C PRO A 10 4.18 18.30 -0.70
N PRO A 11 5.47 18.68 -0.75
CA PRO A 11 6.20 18.94 -1.99
C PRO A 11 6.18 17.74 -2.96
N MET A 12 5.80 16.57 -2.44
CA MET A 12 5.55 15.31 -3.15
C MET A 12 4.49 15.35 -4.26
N LEU A 13 3.64 16.37 -4.35
CA LEU A 13 2.59 16.46 -5.37
C LEU A 13 2.96 17.34 -6.57
N GLU A 14 4.12 17.98 -6.56
CA GLU A 14 4.60 18.69 -7.75
C GLU A 14 4.94 17.67 -8.85
N LYS A 15 4.31 17.80 -10.02
CA LYS A 15 4.46 16.82 -11.12
C LYS A 15 5.90 16.66 -11.59
N SER A 16 6.72 17.71 -11.43
CA SER A 16 8.17 17.71 -11.67
C SER A 16 8.95 16.84 -10.68
N MET A 17 8.43 16.66 -9.46
CA MET A 17 9.02 15.86 -8.39
C MET A 17 8.50 14.42 -8.35
N TYR A 18 7.50 14.08 -9.18
CA TYR A 18 6.91 12.74 -9.19
C TYR A 18 7.93 11.64 -9.49
N ASP A 19 8.82 11.85 -10.46
CA ASP A 19 9.87 10.88 -10.80
C ASP A 19 10.89 10.77 -9.66
N SER A 20 11.27 11.89 -9.03
CA SER A 20 12.19 11.88 -7.89
C SER A 20 11.58 11.19 -6.67
N TRP A 21 10.31 11.45 -6.37
CA TRP A 21 9.58 10.78 -5.30
C TRP A 21 9.48 9.28 -5.57
N LYS A 22 9.13 8.90 -6.80
CA LYS A 22 9.01 7.51 -7.22
C LYS A 22 10.34 6.78 -7.04
N SER A 23 11.46 7.35 -7.49
CA SER A 23 12.79 6.76 -7.28
C SER A 23 13.17 6.67 -5.80
N CYS A 24 12.83 7.67 -4.98
CA CYS A 24 13.06 7.59 -3.54
C CYS A 24 12.25 6.46 -2.88
N MET A 25 10.99 6.28 -3.30
CA MET A 25 10.14 5.20 -2.80
C MET A 25 10.63 3.82 -3.26
N GLU A 26 11.03 3.67 -4.52
CA GLU A 26 11.62 2.43 -5.04
C GLU A 26 12.88 2.05 -4.25
N LEU A 27 13.82 2.97 -4.06
CA LEU A 27 15.03 2.73 -3.26
C LEU A 27 14.74 2.43 -1.78
N TYR A 28 13.74 3.07 -1.20
CA TYR A 28 13.33 2.80 0.17
C TYR A 28 12.77 1.38 0.33
N ILE A 29 11.97 0.93 -0.65
CA ILE A 29 11.32 -0.38 -0.65
C ILE A 29 12.31 -1.50 -0.96
N GLU A 30 13.25 -1.31 -1.90
CA GLU A 30 14.30 -2.29 -2.24
C GLU A 30 15.16 -2.71 -1.04
N ASN A 31 15.24 -1.87 -0.01
CA ASN A 31 15.97 -2.17 1.23
C ASN A 31 15.11 -2.86 2.31
N LYS A 32 13.85 -3.24 2.00
CA LYS A 32 12.92 -3.89 2.93
C LYS A 32 12.77 -5.37 2.63
N GLU A 33 12.43 -6.12 3.68
CA GLU A 33 11.97 -7.50 3.50
C GLU A 33 10.64 -7.52 2.74
N ASN A 34 10.53 -8.41 1.75
CA ASN A 34 9.40 -8.49 0.81
C ASN A 34 9.23 -7.23 -0.06
N ASP A 35 10.34 -6.53 -0.34
CA ASP A 35 10.46 -5.40 -1.28
C ASP A 35 9.54 -5.53 -2.51
N ARG A 36 9.59 -6.65 -3.22
CA ARG A 36 8.82 -6.89 -4.44
C ARG A 36 7.30 -6.93 -4.18
N MET A 37 6.88 -7.46 -3.05
CA MET A 37 5.46 -7.49 -2.67
C MET A 37 4.99 -6.09 -2.29
N ILE A 38 5.78 -5.36 -1.49
CA ILE A 38 5.47 -3.98 -1.09
C ILE A 38 5.40 -3.05 -2.30
N LEU A 39 6.37 -3.14 -3.22
CA LEU A 39 6.40 -2.33 -4.43
C LEU A 39 5.17 -2.57 -5.31
N ASN A 40 4.78 -3.84 -5.47
CA ASN A 40 3.58 -4.22 -6.21
C ASN A 40 2.32 -3.61 -5.56
N SER A 41 2.22 -3.67 -4.23
CA SER A 41 1.11 -3.06 -3.49
C SER A 41 1.08 -1.53 -3.55
N VAL A 42 2.23 -0.85 -3.60
CA VAL A 42 2.29 0.60 -3.80
C VAL A 42 1.85 0.99 -5.21
N GLN A 43 2.27 0.23 -6.24
CA GLN A 43 1.97 0.52 -7.64
C GLN A 43 0.53 0.17 -8.03
N ASN A 44 0.01 -0.96 -7.56
CA ASN A 44 -1.29 -1.49 -7.96
C ASN A 44 -2.37 -1.34 -6.89
N GLY A 45 -2.01 -0.88 -5.68
CA GLY A 45 -2.87 -0.78 -4.52
C GLY A 45 -2.96 -2.08 -3.70
N PRO A 46 -3.60 -2.02 -2.51
CA PRO A 46 -3.82 -3.19 -1.66
C PRO A 46 -4.61 -4.29 -2.38
N ARG A 47 -4.19 -5.55 -2.21
CA ARG A 47 -4.87 -6.68 -2.85
C ARG A 47 -6.21 -6.95 -2.16
N VAL A 48 -7.18 -7.47 -2.92
CA VAL A 48 -8.51 -7.85 -2.39
C VAL A 48 -8.35 -8.83 -1.23
N TRP A 49 -9.00 -8.51 -0.10
CA TRP A 49 -8.98 -9.35 1.10
C TRP A 49 -9.61 -10.73 0.83
N PRO A 50 -8.96 -11.84 1.24
CA PRO A 50 -9.45 -13.18 0.95
C PRO A 50 -10.82 -13.49 1.56
N THR A 51 -11.63 -14.25 0.82
CA THR A 51 -12.94 -14.72 1.25
C THR A 51 -12.97 -16.24 1.36
N ILE A 52 -13.85 -16.74 2.24
CA ILE A 52 -14.19 -18.15 2.39
C ILE A 52 -15.67 -18.34 2.04
N VAL A 53 -15.97 -19.43 1.34
CA VAL A 53 -17.33 -19.87 1.07
C VAL A 53 -17.74 -20.76 2.24
N GLU A 54 -18.82 -20.40 2.92
CA GLU A 54 -19.42 -21.20 3.98
C GLU A 54 -20.35 -22.26 3.39
N GLU A 55 -20.68 -23.28 4.17
CA GLU A 55 -21.49 -24.43 3.73
C GLU A 55 -22.93 -24.05 3.31
N ASN A 56 -23.40 -22.88 3.76
CA ASN A 56 -24.70 -22.29 3.43
C ASN A 56 -24.67 -21.43 2.14
N ASP A 57 -23.66 -21.60 1.29
CA ASP A 57 -23.41 -20.82 0.07
C ASP A 57 -23.20 -19.31 0.31
N THR A 58 -22.98 -18.88 1.56
CA THR A 58 -22.62 -17.49 1.85
C THR A 58 -21.12 -17.29 1.73
N THR A 59 -20.71 -16.09 1.32
CA THR A 59 -19.29 -15.71 1.23
C THR A 59 -18.97 -14.69 2.32
N ARG A 60 -17.95 -14.99 3.11
CA ARG A 60 -17.46 -14.14 4.21
C ARG A 60 -15.98 -13.83 4.01
N LYS A 61 -15.51 -12.67 4.46
CA LYS A 61 -14.07 -12.36 4.56
C LYS A 61 -13.40 -13.25 5.62
N LYS A 62 -12.27 -13.86 5.28
CA LYS A 62 -11.46 -14.63 6.24
C LYS A 62 -11.00 -13.71 7.38
N LYS A 63 -10.93 -14.23 8.60
CA LYS A 63 -10.17 -13.59 9.69
C LYS A 63 -8.68 -13.74 9.43
N TYR A 64 -7.86 -12.92 10.07
CA TYR A 64 -6.41 -12.99 9.88
C TYR A 64 -5.87 -14.37 10.25
N GLU A 65 -6.38 -15.01 11.31
CA GLU A 65 -5.93 -16.34 11.74
C GLU A 65 -6.21 -17.43 10.70
N GLU A 66 -7.30 -17.29 9.93
CA GLU A 66 -7.75 -18.19 8.86
C GLU A 66 -6.97 -18.01 7.55
N LEU A 67 -6.11 -16.98 7.47
CA LEU A 67 -5.25 -16.74 6.32
C LEU A 67 -4.08 -17.74 6.29
N SER A 68 -3.75 -18.19 5.08
CA SER A 68 -2.49 -18.89 4.80
C SER A 68 -1.28 -17.98 5.06
N VAL A 69 -0.10 -18.57 5.19
CA VAL A 69 1.16 -17.84 5.42
C VAL A 69 1.40 -16.78 4.34
N ILE A 70 1.11 -17.09 3.07
CA ILE A 70 1.28 -16.16 1.95
C ILE A 70 0.25 -15.03 2.00
N GLU A 71 -1.02 -15.32 2.34
CA GLU A 71 -2.06 -14.30 2.48
C GLU A 71 -1.75 -13.33 3.63
N LYS A 72 -1.23 -13.82 4.76
CA LYS A 72 -0.77 -12.99 5.88
C LYS A 72 0.39 -12.09 5.46
N LEU A 73 1.40 -12.68 4.80
CA LEU A 73 2.54 -11.94 4.30
C LEU A 73 2.11 -10.82 3.35
N GLN A 74 1.16 -11.09 2.45
CA GLN A 74 0.61 -10.09 1.55
C GLN A 74 -0.13 -8.98 2.31
N ALA A 75 -1.00 -9.33 3.26
CA ALA A 75 -1.73 -8.35 4.06
C ALA A 75 -0.77 -7.43 4.84
N ASP A 76 0.30 -7.99 5.41
CA ASP A 76 1.33 -7.24 6.12
C ASP A 76 2.10 -6.31 5.18
N CYS A 77 2.39 -6.75 3.95
CA CYS A 77 3.02 -5.92 2.92
C CYS A 77 2.10 -4.78 2.44
N ASP A 78 0.81 -5.05 2.26
CA ASP A 78 -0.19 -4.06 1.86
C ASP A 78 -0.35 -2.96 2.93
N LEU A 79 -0.29 -3.35 4.21
CA LEU A 79 -0.30 -2.41 5.34
C LEU A 79 0.97 -1.54 5.37
N LYS A 80 2.14 -2.14 5.13
CA LYS A 80 3.40 -1.39 4.99
C LYS A 80 3.36 -0.43 3.80
N ALA A 81 2.82 -0.86 2.66
CA ALA A 81 2.67 -0.03 1.47
C ALA A 81 1.74 1.17 1.73
N THR A 82 0.62 0.95 2.45
CA THR A 82 -0.32 2.01 2.81
C THR A 82 0.35 3.07 3.70
N ASN A 83 1.19 2.65 4.66
CA ASN A 83 1.95 3.57 5.53
C ASN A 83 3.09 4.32 4.81
N ILE A 84 3.48 3.88 3.61
CA ILE A 84 4.47 4.57 2.77
C ILE A 84 3.81 5.65 1.92
N VAL A 85 2.55 5.42 1.51
CA VAL A 85 1.80 6.32 0.62
C VAL A 85 1.02 7.41 1.37
N LEU A 86 0.53 7.12 2.58
CA LEU A 86 -0.21 8.07 3.45
C LEU A 86 0.73 8.85 4.37
#